data_AF-A0A933FT46-F1
#
_entry.id   AF-A0A933FT46-F1
#
_cell.length_a   1.000
_cell.length_b   1.000
_cell.length_c   1.000
_cell.angle_alpha   90.00
_cell.angle_beta   90.00
_cell.angle_gamma   90.00
#
_symmetry.space_group_name_H-M   'P 1'
#
loop_
_entity.id
_entity.type
_entity.pdbx_description
1 polymer ?
#
loop_
_entity_poly.entity_id
_entity_poly.type
_entity_poly.pdbx_seq_one_letter_code
_entity_poly.pdbx_strand_id
1 'polypeptide(L)'
;MAWLSTVDDECRINGLLLDAGMKHITKRASERSSTRLVPQDNLIVATRVGVGKITINKIDVAISQDLTALIVDKTQAEAKYLAYLYLAPRAQERLSSITRGTTIKGITRDDLLNLKIPLAPRDELRRIVAKIEALFDRIREAKRLRAETSTDTDILMPSALADVFKDLTSSWPVSTIKELQADGKLQIYGGGTPSKKNAVFWTGTLPWVSPKDMKRWEIGDTEDHISAEAVRASSVKLLPAGAVLIVVRGMILERAWPIAIARVQLTKPGHERFTSV
;
A
#
# COMPACT_ATOMS: atom_id res chain seq x y z
N MET A 1 -25.94 -6.46 -20.43
CA MET A 1 -26.15 -5.82 -19.10
C MET A 1 -24.89 -6.00 -18.29
N ALA A 2 -24.53 -5.05 -17.42
CA ALA A 2 -23.37 -5.19 -16.55
C ALA A 2 -23.55 -6.36 -15.58
N TRP A 3 -22.48 -7.11 -15.32
CA TRP A 3 -22.41 -8.20 -14.36
C TRP A 3 -21.38 -7.87 -13.27
N LEU A 4 -21.77 -8.04 -12.00
CA LEU A 4 -20.95 -7.73 -10.84
C LEU A 4 -20.71 -8.97 -9.99
N SER A 5 -19.44 -9.20 -9.66
CA SER A 5 -19.01 -10.28 -8.77
C SER A 5 -17.87 -9.83 -7.84
N THR A 6 -17.67 -10.54 -6.74
CA THR A 6 -16.63 -10.24 -5.74
C THR A 6 -15.22 -10.65 -6.18
N VAL A 7 -15.09 -11.43 -7.25
CA VAL A 7 -13.83 -11.97 -7.82
C VAL A 7 -13.22 -11.09 -8.91
N ASP A 8 -13.86 -9.98 -9.27
CA ASP A 8 -13.27 -8.99 -10.16
C ASP A 8 -12.34 -8.10 -9.33
N ASP A 9 -11.02 -8.31 -9.41
CA ASP A 9 -9.98 -7.64 -8.59
C ASP A 9 -9.91 -6.10 -8.76
N GLU A 10 -10.67 -5.52 -9.69
CA GLU A 10 -10.86 -4.07 -9.83
C GLU A 10 -12.21 -3.57 -9.27
N CYS A 11 -12.96 -4.42 -8.54
CA CYS A 11 -14.05 -3.97 -7.66
C CYS A 11 -13.44 -3.11 -6.55
N ARG A 12 -13.18 -1.83 -6.86
CA ARG A 12 -12.98 -0.77 -5.87
C ARG A 12 -14.29 -0.63 -5.11
N ILE A 13 -14.48 -1.51 -4.14
CA ILE A 13 -15.44 -1.31 -3.07
C ILE A 13 -14.91 -0.23 -2.07
N ASN A 14 -13.91 0.55 -2.52
CA ASN A 14 -13.41 1.77 -1.93
C ASN A 14 -13.76 3.02 -2.76
N GLY A 15 -14.60 2.88 -3.80
CA GLY A 15 -15.31 3.97 -4.47
C GLY A 15 -16.81 3.73 -4.28
N LEU A 16 -17.50 4.64 -3.60
CA LEU A 16 -18.91 4.44 -3.22
C LEU A 16 -19.84 4.22 -4.42
N LEU A 17 -19.43 4.63 -5.62
CA LEU A 17 -20.25 4.65 -6.83
C LEU A 17 -19.68 3.66 -7.85
N LEU A 18 -20.57 2.85 -8.45
CA LEU A 18 -20.26 1.91 -9.53
C LEU A 18 -20.90 2.42 -10.84
N ASP A 19 -20.08 2.99 -11.71
CA ASP A 19 -20.49 3.61 -12.98
C ASP A 19 -20.25 2.74 -14.22
N ALA A 20 -19.41 1.70 -14.11
CA ALA A 20 -19.19 0.72 -15.16
C ALA A 20 -19.06 -0.69 -14.59
N GLY A 21 -19.49 -1.69 -15.39
CA GLY A 21 -19.25 -3.10 -15.09
C GLY A 21 -18.27 -3.69 -16.09
N MET A 22 -17.22 -4.37 -15.61
CA MET A 22 -16.19 -4.96 -16.47
C MET A 22 -16.66 -6.20 -17.23
N LYS A 23 -17.65 -6.90 -16.67
CA LYS A 23 -18.24 -8.10 -17.27
C LYS A 23 -19.66 -7.79 -17.72
N HIS A 24 -20.10 -8.53 -18.74
CA HIS A 24 -21.44 -8.40 -19.27
C HIS A 24 -22.14 -9.74 -19.31
N ILE A 25 -23.42 -9.73 -18.94
CA ILE A 25 -24.33 -10.86 -19.11
C ILE A 25 -25.34 -10.52 -20.21
N THR A 26 -25.65 -11.50 -21.05
CA THR A 26 -26.69 -11.38 -22.07
C THR A 26 -28.07 -11.43 -21.42
N LYS A 27 -29.06 -10.77 -22.03
CA LYS A 27 -30.44 -10.75 -21.52
C LYS A 27 -31.01 -12.17 -21.35
N ARG A 28 -30.76 -13.03 -22.33
CA ARG A 28 -31.15 -14.46 -22.32
C ARG A 28 -30.51 -15.25 -21.17
N ALA A 29 -29.25 -14.97 -20.82
CA ALA A 29 -28.59 -15.64 -19.69
C ALA A 29 -29.10 -15.11 -18.34
N SER A 30 -29.42 -13.82 -18.26
CA SER A 30 -30.06 -13.25 -17.07
C SER A 30 -31.44 -13.84 -16.80
N GLU A 31 -32.27 -14.00 -17.84
CA GLU A 31 -33.62 -14.59 -17.72
C GLU A 31 -33.61 -16.08 -17.37
N ARG A 32 -32.52 -16.80 -17.71
CA ARG A 32 -32.37 -18.24 -17.49
C ARG A 32 -31.52 -18.60 -16.27
N SER A 33 -31.07 -17.62 -15.50
CA SER A 33 -30.26 -17.83 -14.29
C SER A 33 -30.92 -17.25 -13.06
N SER A 34 -30.39 -17.58 -11.89
CA SER A 34 -30.87 -17.04 -10.61
C SER A 34 -30.42 -15.60 -10.34
N THR A 35 -29.69 -14.98 -11.27
CA THR A 35 -29.26 -13.59 -11.11
C THR A 35 -30.45 -12.64 -11.18
N ARG A 36 -30.36 -11.56 -10.41
CA ARG A 36 -31.38 -10.51 -10.39
C ARG A 36 -30.78 -9.22 -10.91
N LEU A 37 -31.55 -8.54 -11.75
CA LEU A 37 -31.25 -7.18 -12.17
C LEU A 37 -31.52 -6.23 -11.01
N VAL A 38 -30.54 -5.38 -10.72
CA VAL A 38 -30.60 -4.32 -9.73
C VAL A 38 -30.70 -3.00 -10.49
N PRO A 39 -31.82 -2.27 -10.37
CA PRO A 39 -31.97 -0.97 -11.03
C PRO A 39 -30.94 0.03 -10.50
N GLN A 40 -30.58 1.02 -11.30
CA GLN A 40 -29.70 2.13 -10.91
C GLN A 40 -30.14 2.84 -9.61
N ASP A 41 -29.15 3.40 -8.92
CA ASP A 41 -29.22 4.09 -7.63
C ASP A 41 -29.71 3.24 -6.45
N ASN A 42 -29.27 1.99 -6.38
CA ASN A 42 -29.50 1.12 -5.23
C ASN A 42 -28.18 0.68 -4.58
N LEU A 43 -28.26 0.05 -3.42
CA LEU A 43 -27.08 -0.42 -2.70
C LEU A 43 -26.81 -1.87 -3.04
N ILE A 44 -25.54 -2.21 -3.17
CA ILE A 44 -25.07 -3.59 -3.32
C ILE A 44 -24.03 -3.82 -2.25
N VAL A 45 -24.28 -4.81 -1.39
CA VAL A 45 -23.38 -5.20 -0.31
C VAL A 45 -22.81 -6.58 -0.57
N ALA A 46 -21.57 -6.80 -0.17
CA ALA A 46 -20.99 -8.14 -0.15
C ALA A 46 -21.43 -8.86 1.12
N THR A 47 -22.12 -9.99 0.97
CA THR A 47 -22.57 -10.84 2.08
C THR A 47 -21.71 -12.07 2.26
N ARG A 48 -20.86 -12.42 1.29
CA ARG A 48 -19.88 -13.52 1.40
C ARG A 48 -18.47 -12.98 1.22
N VAL A 49 -17.81 -13.33 0.11
CA VAL A 49 -16.42 -12.92 -0.17
C VAL A 49 -16.29 -11.40 -0.09
N GLY A 50 -15.58 -10.92 0.93
CA GLY A 50 -15.40 -9.49 1.20
C GLY A 50 -16.52 -8.82 1.99
N VAL A 51 -17.11 -9.48 3.00
CA VAL A 51 -18.05 -8.85 3.97
C VAL A 51 -17.57 -7.46 4.43
N GLY A 52 -18.51 -6.52 4.59
CA GLY A 52 -18.23 -5.14 5.00
C GLY A 52 -18.12 -4.16 3.83
N LYS A 53 -18.04 -4.69 2.63
CA LYS A 53 -17.97 -3.95 1.37
C LYS A 53 -19.36 -3.54 0.85
N ILE A 54 -19.49 -2.31 0.32
CA ILE A 54 -20.73 -1.73 -0.22
C ILE A 54 -20.47 -0.80 -1.42
N THR A 55 -21.41 -0.75 -2.37
CA THR A 55 -21.41 0.23 -3.47
C THR A 55 -22.83 0.69 -3.84
N ILE A 56 -22.93 1.84 -4.51
CA ILE A 56 -24.14 2.37 -5.12
C ILE A 56 -24.01 2.23 -6.64
N ASN A 57 -24.88 1.45 -7.27
CA ASN A 57 -24.84 1.30 -8.73
C ASN A 57 -25.39 2.54 -9.44
N LYS A 58 -24.69 3.05 -10.44
CA LYS A 58 -25.10 4.15 -11.32
C LYS A 58 -25.68 3.68 -12.65
N ILE A 59 -25.63 2.38 -12.87
CA ILE A 59 -26.21 1.68 -14.02
C ILE A 59 -26.95 0.44 -13.52
N ASP A 60 -27.89 -0.05 -14.32
CA ASP A 60 -28.54 -1.33 -14.04
C ASP A 60 -27.52 -2.48 -14.10
N VAL A 61 -27.51 -3.32 -13.08
CA VAL A 61 -26.47 -4.34 -12.90
C VAL A 61 -27.06 -5.66 -12.43
N ALA A 62 -26.59 -6.77 -13.00
CA ALA A 62 -26.85 -8.11 -12.52
C ALA A 62 -25.77 -8.52 -11.51
N ILE A 63 -26.15 -9.18 -10.41
CA ILE A 63 -25.23 -9.51 -9.31
C ILE A 63 -25.05 -11.02 -9.14
N SER A 64 -23.87 -11.42 -8.63
CA SER A 64 -23.57 -12.79 -8.21
C SER A 64 -24.19 -13.16 -6.86
N GLN A 65 -24.08 -14.44 -6.46
CA GLN A 65 -24.61 -14.97 -5.19
C GLN A 65 -23.87 -14.47 -3.95
N ASP A 66 -22.69 -13.89 -4.12
CA ASP A 66 -21.88 -13.34 -3.01
C ASP A 66 -22.32 -11.93 -2.61
N LEU A 67 -23.19 -11.32 -3.43
CA LEU A 67 -23.68 -9.97 -3.30
C LEU A 67 -25.17 -9.98 -2.98
N THR A 68 -25.59 -8.98 -2.21
CA THR A 68 -27.01 -8.73 -1.90
C THR A 68 -27.34 -7.28 -2.26
N ALA A 69 -28.40 -7.10 -3.03
CA ALA A 69 -28.91 -5.77 -3.35
C ALA A 69 -29.95 -5.32 -2.32
N LEU A 70 -29.85 -4.06 -1.88
CA LEU A 70 -30.85 -3.38 -1.07
C LEU A 70 -31.52 -2.33 -1.95
N ILE A 71 -32.80 -2.55 -2.23
CA ILE A 71 -33.62 -1.62 -3.01
C ILE A 71 -34.16 -0.54 -2.09
N VAL A 72 -33.77 0.71 -2.33
CA VAL A 72 -34.06 1.85 -1.46
C VAL A 72 -35.30 2.57 -1.96
N ASP A 73 -36.32 2.70 -1.11
CA ASP A 73 -37.43 3.62 -1.36
C ASP A 73 -36.93 5.07 -1.24
N LYS A 74 -36.76 5.74 -2.38
CA LYS A 74 -36.23 7.10 -2.49
C LYS A 74 -37.15 8.16 -1.85
N THR A 75 -38.38 7.80 -1.50
CA THR A 75 -39.31 8.68 -0.76
C THR A 75 -39.02 8.67 0.74
N GLN A 76 -38.50 7.55 1.27
CA GLN A 76 -38.29 7.33 2.71
C GLN A 76 -36.81 7.40 3.13
N ALA A 77 -35.88 7.06 2.24
CA ALA A 77 -34.47 6.96 2.57
C ALA A 77 -33.55 7.45 1.43
N GLU A 78 -32.28 7.67 1.77
CA GLU A 78 -31.25 8.10 0.83
C GLU A 78 -30.12 7.06 0.75
N ALA A 79 -29.82 6.57 -0.46
CA ALA A 79 -28.83 5.51 -0.67
C ALA A 79 -27.44 5.89 -0.12
N LYS A 80 -27.00 7.14 -0.36
CA LYS A 80 -25.72 7.64 0.15
C LYS A 80 -25.65 7.63 1.67
N TYR A 81 -26.72 8.05 2.35
CA TYR A 81 -26.78 8.02 3.81
C TYR A 81 -26.60 6.59 4.35
N LEU A 82 -27.38 5.65 3.81
CA LEU A 82 -27.30 4.24 4.20
C LEU A 82 -25.91 3.65 3.92
N ALA A 83 -25.30 4.04 2.80
CA ALA A 83 -23.95 3.61 2.45
C ALA A 83 -22.89 4.14 3.42
N TYR A 84 -22.95 5.43 3.78
CA TYR A 84 -22.06 6.02 4.78
C TYR A 84 -22.25 5.42 6.17
N LEU A 85 -23.49 5.15 6.56
CA LEU A 85 -23.79 4.49 7.82
C LEU A 85 -23.24 3.06 7.84
N TYR A 86 -23.34 2.31 6.74
CA TYR A 86 -22.79 0.96 6.62
C TYR A 86 -21.26 0.95 6.68
N LEU A 87 -20.60 1.98 6.13
CA LEU A 87 -19.14 2.15 6.18
C LEU A 87 -18.63 2.68 7.53
N ALA A 88 -19.51 3.18 8.40
CA ALA A 88 -19.11 3.71 9.69
C ALA A 88 -18.45 2.63 10.57
N PRO A 89 -17.43 2.97 11.39
CA PRO A 89 -16.69 1.99 12.18
C PRO A 89 -17.56 1.07 13.03
N ARG A 90 -18.59 1.62 13.69
CA ARG A 90 -19.54 0.84 14.50
C ARG A 90 -20.30 -0.21 13.69
N ALA A 91 -20.68 0.09 12.45
CA ALA A 91 -21.36 -0.86 11.57
C ALA A 91 -20.38 -1.95 11.11
N GLN A 92 -19.15 -1.58 10.75
CA GLN A 92 -18.09 -2.53 10.35
C GLN A 92 -17.69 -3.48 11.49
N GLU A 93 -17.60 -2.98 12.72
CA GLU A 93 -17.37 -3.79 13.93
C GLU A 93 -18.52 -4.78 14.14
N ARG A 94 -19.78 -4.32 14.00
CA ARG A 94 -20.94 -5.19 14.13
C ARG A 94 -20.95 -6.29 13.08
N LEU A 95 -20.68 -5.95 11.82
CA LEU A 95 -20.59 -6.91 10.71
C LEU A 95 -19.48 -7.94 10.96
N SER A 96 -18.33 -7.49 11.45
CA SER A 96 -17.21 -8.36 11.79
C SER A 96 -17.56 -9.32 12.94
N SER A 97 -18.31 -8.86 13.94
CA SER A 97 -18.74 -9.70 15.08
C SER A 97 -19.72 -10.82 14.73
N ILE A 98 -20.52 -10.63 13.67
CA ILE A 98 -21.54 -11.61 13.24
C ILE A 98 -21.09 -12.44 12.03
N THR A 99 -19.91 -12.15 11.48
CA THR A 99 -19.33 -12.88 10.35
C THR A 99 -18.94 -14.30 10.77
N ARG A 100 -19.36 -15.29 9.99
CA ARG A 100 -19.11 -16.73 10.24
C ARG A 100 -18.42 -17.38 9.06
N GLY A 101 -17.84 -18.56 9.29
CA GLY A 101 -17.20 -19.39 8.27
C GLY A 101 -15.67 -19.38 8.35
N THR A 102 -15.05 -20.54 8.14
CA THR A 102 -13.59 -20.75 8.22
C THR A 102 -12.91 -20.45 6.89
N THR A 103 -13.37 -21.06 5.79
CA THR A 103 -12.80 -20.88 4.45
C THR A 103 -13.38 -19.68 3.71
N ILE A 104 -14.71 -19.48 3.80
CA ILE A 104 -15.40 -18.29 3.25
C ILE A 104 -16.13 -17.62 4.40
N LYS A 105 -15.64 -16.45 4.79
CA LYS A 105 -16.30 -15.58 5.76
C LYS A 105 -17.51 -14.93 5.12
N GLY A 106 -18.67 -14.98 5.78
CA GLY A 106 -19.92 -14.43 5.29
C GLY A 106 -20.91 -14.07 6.41
N ILE A 107 -21.93 -13.32 6.04
CA ILE A 107 -23.11 -13.02 6.85
C ILE A 107 -24.36 -13.54 6.14
N THR A 108 -25.38 -13.91 6.89
CA THR A 108 -26.66 -14.33 6.31
C THR A 108 -27.50 -13.12 5.90
N ARG A 109 -28.53 -13.35 5.08
CA ARG A 109 -29.52 -12.31 4.77
C ARG A 109 -30.25 -11.83 6.02
N ASP A 110 -30.54 -12.74 6.95
CA ASP A 110 -31.21 -12.39 8.20
C ASP A 110 -30.32 -11.55 9.12
N ASP A 111 -29.00 -11.82 9.15
CA ASP A 111 -28.04 -10.96 9.85
C ASP A 111 -28.08 -9.52 9.32
N LEU A 112 -28.13 -9.37 7.99
CA LEU A 112 -28.24 -8.06 7.33
C LEU A 112 -29.57 -7.36 7.65
N LEU A 113 -30.69 -8.09 7.61
CA LEU A 113 -32.02 -7.56 7.93
C LEU A 113 -32.16 -7.13 9.40
N ASN A 114 -31.44 -7.78 10.31
CA ASN A 114 -31.47 -7.48 11.74
C ASN A 114 -30.47 -6.39 12.17
N LEU A 115 -29.76 -5.76 11.24
CA LEU A 115 -28.89 -4.62 11.55
C LEU A 115 -29.73 -3.42 11.99
N LYS A 116 -29.53 -3.00 13.24
CA LYS A 116 -30.16 -1.79 13.78
C LYS A 116 -29.46 -0.56 13.23
N ILE A 117 -30.19 0.25 12.47
CA ILE A 117 -29.69 1.49 11.87
C ILE A 117 -30.50 2.70 12.34
N PRO A 118 -29.85 3.82 12.72
CA PRO A 118 -30.57 5.07 12.95
C PRO A 118 -31.07 5.65 11.62
N LEU A 119 -32.37 5.91 11.53
CA LEU A 119 -32.98 6.60 10.39
C LEU A 119 -33.52 7.96 10.87
N ALA A 120 -32.87 9.04 10.43
CA ALA A 120 -33.32 10.40 10.71
C ALA A 120 -34.41 10.84 9.72
N PRO A 121 -35.17 11.92 10.01
CA PRO A 121 -36.09 12.52 9.05
C PRO A 121 -35.38 12.96 7.75
N ARG A 122 -36.11 13.01 6.64
CA ARG A 122 -35.54 13.19 5.29
C ARG A 122 -34.63 14.40 5.14
N ASP A 123 -35.01 15.55 5.69
CA ASP A 123 -34.22 16.78 5.57
C ASP A 123 -32.90 16.66 6.35
N GLU A 124 -32.93 15.95 7.46
CA GLU A 124 -31.74 15.68 8.27
C GLU A 124 -30.82 14.68 7.56
N LEU A 125 -31.36 13.64 6.89
CA LEU A 125 -30.56 12.72 6.07
C LEU A 125 -29.79 13.49 4.98
N ARG A 126 -30.46 14.36 4.24
CA ARG A 126 -29.85 15.20 3.19
C ARG A 126 -28.77 16.11 3.75
N ARG A 127 -29.02 16.74 4.91
CA ARG A 127 -28.05 17.60 5.59
C ARG A 127 -26.81 16.83 6.03
N ILE A 128 -26.98 15.62 6.57
CA ILE A 128 -25.89 14.74 6.96
C ILE A 128 -25.06 14.33 5.74
N VAL A 129 -25.70 13.88 4.66
CA VAL A 129 -25.03 13.49 3.42
C VAL A 129 -24.23 14.67 2.85
N ALA A 130 -24.83 15.85 2.75
CA ALA A 130 -24.14 17.05 2.26
C ALA A 130 -22.89 17.40 3.09
N LYS A 131 -22.99 17.28 4.42
CA LYS A 131 -21.84 17.53 5.31
C LYS A 131 -20.73 16.50 5.12
N ILE A 132 -21.07 15.22 4.96
CA ILE A 132 -20.09 14.14 4.73
C ILE A 132 -19.37 14.36 3.39
N GLU A 133 -20.11 14.65 2.32
CA GLU A 133 -19.55 14.91 0.99
C GLU A 133 -18.58 16.11 1.03
N ALA A 134 -18.97 17.22 1.67
CA ALA A 134 -18.09 18.38 1.81
C ALA A 134 -16.80 18.06 2.59
N LEU A 135 -16.87 17.20 3.60
CA LEU A 135 -15.68 16.72 4.31
C LEU A 135 -14.82 15.81 3.44
N PHE A 136 -15.42 14.94 2.64
CA PHE A 136 -14.70 14.08 1.69
C PHE A 136 -14.01 14.88 0.60
N ASP A 137 -14.62 15.95 0.08
CA ASP A 137 -13.99 16.88 -0.85
C ASP A 137 -12.76 17.52 -0.24
N ARG A 138 -12.85 18.01 1.01
CA ARG A 138 -11.69 18.57 1.73
C ARG A 138 -10.57 17.54 1.92
N ILE A 139 -10.91 16.29 2.22
CA ILE A 139 -9.93 15.20 2.36
C ILE A 139 -9.27 14.88 1.01
N ARG A 140 -10.05 14.83 -0.08
CA ARG A 140 -9.55 14.61 -1.43
C ARG A 140 -8.55 15.70 -1.82
N GLU A 141 -8.91 16.96 -1.59
CA GLU A 141 -8.05 18.09 -1.91
C GLU A 141 -6.77 18.09 -1.07
N ALA A 142 -6.87 17.83 0.24
CA ALA A 142 -5.70 17.72 1.09
C ALA A 142 -4.75 16.59 0.66
N LYS A 143 -5.29 15.45 0.17
CA LYS A 143 -4.49 14.36 -0.38
C LYS A 143 -3.83 14.74 -1.70
N ARG A 144 -4.55 15.45 -2.58
CA ARG A 144 -4.02 15.94 -3.87
C ARG A 144 -2.86 16.89 -3.65
N LEU A 145 -3.03 17.91 -2.81
CA LEU A 145 -1.99 18.88 -2.47
C LEU A 145 -0.73 18.20 -1.90
N ARG A 146 -0.89 17.19 -1.03
CA ARG A 146 0.25 16.41 -0.51
C ARG A 146 0.98 15.61 -1.59
N ALA A 147 0.25 15.01 -2.53
CA ALA A 147 0.86 14.26 -3.63
C ALA A 147 1.64 15.18 -4.57
N GLU A 148 1.10 16.37 -4.86
CA GLU A 148 1.79 17.42 -5.63
C GLU A 148 3.05 17.89 -4.90
N THR A 149 2.96 18.24 -3.60
CA THR A 149 4.13 18.66 -2.79
C THR A 149 5.21 17.57 -2.72
N SER A 150 4.84 16.29 -2.66
CA SER A 150 5.81 15.18 -2.70
C SER A 150 6.58 15.16 -4.01
N THR A 151 5.89 15.39 -5.13
CA THR A 151 6.51 15.40 -6.47
C THR A 151 7.46 16.60 -6.62
N ASP A 152 7.06 17.77 -6.13
CA ASP A 152 7.90 18.96 -6.16
C ASP A 152 9.15 18.79 -5.28
N THR A 153 8.99 18.19 -4.10
CA THR A 153 10.12 17.90 -3.19
C THR A 153 11.14 16.96 -3.81
N ASP A 154 10.69 15.96 -4.58
CA ASP A 154 11.56 15.01 -5.27
C ASP A 154 12.42 15.65 -6.37
N ILE A 155 11.97 16.78 -6.95
CA ILE A 155 12.72 17.54 -7.98
C ILE A 155 13.63 18.60 -7.34
N LEU A 156 13.22 19.19 -6.21
CA LEU A 156 13.98 20.24 -5.53
C LEU A 156 15.36 19.76 -5.08
N MET A 157 15.48 18.52 -4.59
CA MET A 157 16.76 17.97 -4.14
C MET A 157 17.79 17.83 -5.28
N PRO A 158 17.48 17.16 -6.42
CA PRO A 158 18.35 17.17 -7.59
C PRO A 158 18.69 18.56 -8.11
N SER A 159 17.72 19.49 -8.16
CA SER A 159 17.95 20.86 -8.64
C SER A 159 18.92 21.63 -7.74
N ALA A 160 18.72 21.58 -6.42
CA ALA A 160 19.60 22.24 -5.46
C ALA A 160 21.01 21.66 -5.48
N LEU A 161 21.15 20.32 -5.61
CA LEU A 161 22.46 19.69 -5.76
C LEU A 161 23.14 20.11 -7.07
N ALA A 162 22.40 20.17 -8.19
CA ALA A 162 22.93 20.62 -9.47
C ALA A 162 23.47 22.05 -9.39
N ASP A 163 22.73 22.97 -8.77
CA ASP A 163 23.17 24.36 -8.58
C ASP A 163 24.44 24.44 -7.73
N VAL A 164 24.50 23.71 -6.60
CA VAL A 164 25.70 23.70 -5.73
C VAL A 164 26.92 23.13 -6.45
N PHE A 165 26.77 22.01 -7.16
CA PHE A 165 27.90 21.30 -7.80
C PHE A 165 28.31 21.86 -9.17
N LYS A 166 27.48 22.69 -9.81
CA LYS A 166 27.81 23.38 -11.06
C LYS A 166 29.04 24.26 -10.93
N ASP A 167 29.17 24.99 -9.83
CA ASP A 167 30.28 25.91 -9.62
C ASP A 167 31.55 25.20 -9.09
N LEU A 168 31.38 24.14 -8.31
CA LEU A 168 32.47 23.37 -7.70
C LEU A 168 33.41 22.71 -8.73
N THR A 169 32.86 22.20 -9.84
CA THR A 169 33.66 21.50 -10.87
C THR A 169 34.50 22.43 -11.74
N SER A 170 34.20 23.73 -11.74
CA SER A 170 34.98 24.72 -12.51
C SER A 170 36.22 25.24 -11.78
N SER A 171 36.27 25.09 -10.44
CA SER A 171 37.25 25.77 -9.59
C SER A 171 38.11 24.84 -8.73
N TRP A 172 37.74 23.56 -8.56
CA TRP A 172 38.39 22.65 -7.62
C TRP A 172 39.11 21.49 -8.33
N PRO A 173 40.20 20.94 -7.75
CA PRO A 173 40.87 19.78 -8.30
C PRO A 173 39.94 18.55 -8.30
N VAL A 174 39.88 17.87 -9.44
CA VAL A 174 39.10 16.64 -9.62
C VAL A 174 39.97 15.45 -9.19
N SER A 175 39.41 14.53 -8.41
CA SER A 175 40.07 13.28 -8.01
C SER A 175 39.15 12.09 -8.24
N THR A 176 39.75 10.95 -8.57
CA THR A 176 39.04 9.68 -8.66
C THR A 176 38.81 9.09 -7.27
N ILE A 177 37.78 8.26 -7.11
CA ILE A 177 37.55 7.52 -5.86
C ILE A 177 38.78 6.67 -5.48
N LYS A 178 39.52 6.16 -6.47
CA LYS A 178 40.75 5.39 -6.27
C LYS A 178 41.85 6.24 -5.62
N GLU A 179 42.04 7.47 -6.07
CA GLU A 179 42.98 8.43 -5.47
C GLU A 179 42.55 8.80 -4.05
N LEU A 180 41.27 9.09 -3.83
CA LEU A 180 40.74 9.36 -2.50
C LEU A 180 40.97 8.18 -1.53
N GLN A 181 40.85 6.94 -2.02
CA GLN A 181 41.16 5.76 -1.22
C GLN A 181 42.66 5.62 -0.95
N ALA A 182 43.51 5.88 -1.95
CA ALA A 182 44.97 5.83 -1.80
C ALA A 182 45.49 6.90 -0.81
N ASP A 183 44.86 8.08 -0.81
CA ASP A 183 45.12 9.18 0.12
C ASP A 183 44.55 8.94 1.54
N GLY A 184 43.87 7.81 1.77
CA GLY A 184 43.25 7.49 3.06
C GLY A 184 42.02 8.34 3.41
N LYS A 185 41.47 9.09 2.45
CA LYS A 185 40.28 9.95 2.65
C LYS A 185 38.97 9.15 2.73
N LEU A 186 38.96 7.93 2.20
CA LEU A 186 37.83 7.01 2.31
C LEU A 186 38.29 5.55 2.32
N GLN A 187 37.42 4.68 2.84
CA GLN A 187 37.60 3.24 2.80
C GLN A 187 36.39 2.60 2.14
N ILE A 188 36.62 1.66 1.23
CA ILE A 188 35.57 0.92 0.54
C ILE A 188 35.58 -0.52 1.03
N TYR A 189 34.42 -0.97 1.49
CA TYR A 189 34.21 -2.36 1.90
C TYR A 189 33.27 -3.05 0.91
N GLY A 190 33.69 -4.23 0.43
CA GLY A 190 32.89 -5.13 -0.40
C GLY A 190 31.76 -5.81 0.38
N GLY A 191 31.00 -6.67 -0.31
CA GLY A 191 29.84 -7.46 0.10
C GLY A 191 30.09 -8.99 0.20
N GLY A 192 29.34 -9.75 1.01
CA GLY A 192 29.25 -11.22 1.17
C GLY A 192 28.22 -11.71 2.24
N THR A 193 27.37 -12.68 1.91
CA THR A 193 26.22 -13.09 2.73
C THR A 193 26.58 -14.25 3.68
N PRO A 194 26.24 -14.20 4.98
CA PRO A 194 26.39 -15.36 5.86
C PRO A 194 25.65 -16.57 5.30
N SER A 195 26.19 -17.77 5.51
CA SER A 195 25.52 -18.99 5.06
C SER A 195 24.12 -19.09 5.69
N LYS A 196 23.07 -19.03 4.85
CA LYS A 196 21.67 -19.22 5.28
C LYS A 196 21.39 -20.61 5.85
N LYS A 197 22.27 -21.59 5.58
CA LYS A 197 22.17 -22.94 6.12
C LYS A 197 22.59 -23.02 7.59
N ASN A 198 23.37 -22.05 8.08
CA ASN A 198 23.78 -22.00 9.48
C ASN A 198 22.80 -21.11 10.27
N ALA A 199 21.81 -21.72 10.90
CA ALA A 199 20.78 -20.99 11.67
C ALA A 199 21.40 -20.12 12.78
N VAL A 200 22.52 -20.54 13.38
CA VAL A 200 23.22 -19.79 14.44
C VAL A 200 23.66 -18.40 13.96
N PHE A 201 23.88 -18.22 12.66
CA PHE A 201 24.23 -16.92 12.11
C PHE A 201 23.06 -15.92 12.10
N TRP A 202 21.82 -16.39 12.16
CA TRP A 202 20.61 -15.58 12.02
C TRP A 202 19.80 -15.47 13.32
N THR A 203 20.35 -15.91 14.45
CA THR A 203 19.71 -15.84 15.78
C THR A 203 20.28 -14.72 16.65
N GLY A 204 20.62 -13.57 16.05
CA GLY A 204 21.25 -12.46 16.76
C GLY A 204 20.47 -11.15 16.69
N THR A 205 21.08 -10.08 17.19
CA THR A 205 20.50 -8.74 17.25
C THR A 205 21.28 -7.71 16.44
N LEU A 206 22.35 -8.11 15.73
CA LEU A 206 23.12 -7.19 14.91
C LEU A 206 22.41 -6.98 13.57
N PRO A 207 22.02 -5.75 13.21
CA PRO A 207 21.29 -5.52 11.97
C PRO A 207 22.13 -5.90 10.75
N TRP A 208 21.57 -6.70 9.84
CA TRP A 208 22.21 -7.10 8.59
C TRP A 208 21.51 -6.46 7.38
N VAL A 209 22.20 -5.52 6.74
CA VAL A 209 21.59 -4.68 5.70
C VAL A 209 21.54 -5.41 4.36
N SER A 210 20.34 -5.46 3.78
CA SER A 210 20.07 -5.98 2.44
C SER A 210 19.54 -4.90 1.50
N PRO A 211 19.49 -5.13 0.17
CA PRO A 211 18.84 -4.19 -0.76
C PRO A 211 17.36 -3.88 -0.44
N LYS A 212 16.66 -4.73 0.32
CA LYS A 212 15.27 -4.49 0.73
C LYS A 212 15.15 -3.32 1.72
N ASP A 213 16.18 -3.14 2.55
CA ASP A 213 16.28 -2.11 3.58
C ASP A 213 16.64 -0.74 3.00
N MET A 214 17.11 -0.70 1.75
CA MET A 214 17.72 0.48 1.12
C MET A 214 16.70 1.45 0.48
N LYS A 215 15.41 1.31 0.78
CA LYS A 215 14.35 2.21 0.29
C LYS A 215 14.15 3.46 1.17
N ARG A 216 15.14 3.81 2.00
CA ARG A 216 15.13 4.92 2.95
C ARG A 216 16.51 5.57 3.00
N TRP A 217 16.54 6.88 3.28
CA TRP A 217 17.78 7.66 3.34
C TRP A 217 18.68 7.26 4.52
N GLU A 218 18.07 6.86 5.63
CA GLU A 218 18.75 6.52 6.87
C GLU A 218 18.32 5.14 7.37
N ILE A 219 19.28 4.31 7.78
CA ILE A 219 19.05 2.96 8.30
C ILE A 219 19.45 2.92 9.77
N GLY A 220 18.45 2.84 10.65
CA GLY A 220 18.64 2.61 12.08
C GLY A 220 18.46 1.15 12.51
N ASP A 221 17.85 0.32 11.65
CA ASP A 221 17.64 -1.10 11.87
C ASP A 221 17.32 -1.81 10.53
N THR A 222 17.26 -3.14 10.51
CA THR A 222 17.04 -3.96 9.29
C THR A 222 16.00 -5.06 9.52
N GLU A 223 15.47 -5.62 8.43
CA GLU A 223 14.52 -6.75 8.50
C GLU A 223 15.16 -8.00 9.11
N ASP A 224 16.41 -8.28 8.74
CA ASP A 224 17.16 -9.44 9.20
C ASP A 224 18.25 -9.03 10.20
N HIS A 225 18.50 -9.88 11.19
CA HIS A 225 19.58 -9.72 12.17
C HIS A 225 20.48 -10.95 12.19
N ILE A 226 21.76 -10.71 12.48
CA ILE A 226 22.76 -11.75 12.57
C ILE A 226 23.43 -11.78 13.94
N SER A 227 24.06 -12.91 14.26
CA SER A 227 24.79 -13.09 15.52
C SER A 227 26.22 -12.55 15.43
N ALA A 228 26.82 -12.28 16.59
CA ALA A 228 28.25 -11.92 16.66
C ALA A 228 29.15 -13.03 16.09
N GLU A 229 28.71 -14.29 16.17
CA GLU A 229 29.41 -15.42 15.55
C GLU A 229 29.41 -15.33 14.02
N ALA A 230 28.31 -14.86 13.41
CA ALA A 230 28.28 -14.63 11.97
C ALA A 230 29.33 -13.60 11.53
N VAL A 231 29.58 -12.56 12.33
CA VAL A 231 30.61 -11.56 12.03
C VAL A 231 32.02 -12.14 12.14
N ARG A 232 32.26 -13.05 13.10
CA ARG A 232 33.57 -13.70 13.30
C ARG A 232 33.86 -14.79 12.26
N ALA A 233 32.87 -15.60 11.94
CA ALA A 233 33.01 -16.83 11.17
C ALA A 233 32.57 -16.70 9.70
N SER A 234 32.16 -15.51 9.26
CA SER A 234 31.80 -15.24 7.87
C SER A 234 32.52 -14.01 7.34
N SER A 235 32.26 -13.70 6.07
CA SER A 235 32.88 -12.58 5.38
C SER A 235 32.22 -11.22 5.68
N VAL A 236 31.14 -11.21 6.49
CA VAL A 236 30.44 -10.00 6.92
C VAL A 236 31.34 -9.05 7.70
N LYS A 237 31.15 -7.74 7.50
CA LYS A 237 31.88 -6.70 8.22
C LYS A 237 30.91 -5.81 9.00
N LEU A 238 31.37 -5.36 10.17
CA LEU A 238 30.73 -4.28 10.92
C LEU A 238 31.09 -2.95 10.26
N LEU A 239 30.08 -2.15 10.00
CA LEU A 239 30.18 -0.80 9.50
C LEU A 239 29.85 0.18 10.61
N PRO A 240 30.63 1.26 10.77
CA PRO A 240 30.35 2.29 11.76
C PRO A 240 29.09 3.08 11.40
N ALA A 241 28.50 3.73 12.40
CA ALA A 241 27.51 4.77 12.15
C ALA A 241 28.12 5.90 11.29
N GLY A 242 27.32 6.46 10.39
CA GLY A 242 27.73 7.43 9.37
C GLY A 242 28.23 6.80 8.06
N ALA A 243 28.38 5.47 7.99
CA ALA A 243 28.81 4.81 6.75
C ALA A 243 27.78 4.98 5.62
N VAL A 244 28.25 5.33 4.42
CA VAL A 244 27.44 5.40 3.20
C VAL A 244 27.33 4.02 2.57
N LEU A 245 26.09 3.60 2.31
CA LEU A 245 25.74 2.31 1.77
C LEU A 245 25.22 2.50 0.34
N ILE A 246 25.76 1.75 -0.61
CA ILE A 246 25.31 1.76 -2.00
C ILE A 246 24.95 0.33 -2.42
N VAL A 247 23.84 0.19 -3.14
CA VAL A 247 23.50 -1.08 -3.81
C VAL A 247 24.23 -1.15 -5.13
N VAL A 248 24.98 -2.23 -5.35
CA VAL A 248 25.81 -2.42 -6.55
C VAL A 248 25.43 -3.63 -7.39
N ARG A 249 24.43 -4.43 -6.94
CA ARG A 249 23.90 -5.60 -7.65
C ARG A 249 22.41 -5.78 -7.36
N GLY A 250 21.65 -6.26 -8.35
CA GLY A 250 20.23 -6.65 -8.23
C GLY A 250 19.29 -5.87 -9.16
N MET A 251 18.09 -6.40 -9.39
CA MET A 251 17.09 -5.84 -10.32
C MET A 251 16.61 -4.42 -9.94
N ILE A 252 16.81 -4.00 -8.69
CA ILE A 252 16.48 -2.64 -8.26
C ILE A 252 17.26 -1.58 -9.06
N LEU A 253 18.45 -1.91 -9.57
CA LEU A 253 19.31 -1.02 -10.34
C LEU A 253 18.74 -0.64 -11.71
N GLU A 254 17.76 -1.40 -12.23
CA GLU A 254 17.04 -1.02 -13.45
C GLU A 254 16.08 0.16 -13.23
N ARG A 255 15.72 0.44 -11.97
CA ARG A 255 14.70 1.43 -11.62
C ARG A 255 15.22 2.56 -10.74
N ALA A 256 16.21 2.29 -9.89
CA ALA A 256 16.77 3.26 -8.96
C ALA A 256 18.20 2.89 -8.57
N TRP A 257 18.99 3.85 -8.08
CA TRP A 257 20.30 3.62 -7.45
C TRP A 257 20.20 3.90 -5.95
N PRO A 258 19.82 2.90 -5.12
CA PRO A 258 19.61 3.12 -3.70
C PRO A 258 20.90 3.47 -2.97
N ILE A 259 20.85 4.58 -2.24
CA ILE A 259 21.90 5.06 -1.34
C ILE A 259 21.26 5.29 0.03
N ALA A 260 21.96 4.89 1.09
CA ALA A 260 21.51 5.11 2.46
C ALA A 260 22.69 5.37 3.41
N ILE A 261 22.43 6.03 4.53
CA ILE A 261 23.39 6.28 5.60
C ILE A 261 23.07 5.40 6.81
N ALA A 262 24.08 4.71 7.34
CA ALA A 262 23.94 3.95 8.58
C ALA A 262 23.80 4.92 9.78
N ARG A 263 22.67 4.92 10.50
CA ARG A 263 22.55 5.73 11.74
C ARG A 263 23.17 5.07 12.95
N VAL A 264 23.19 3.75 12.95
CA VAL A 264 23.76 2.91 14.01
C VAL A 264 24.88 2.06 13.42
N GLN A 265 25.58 1.32 14.27
CA GLN A 265 26.49 0.29 13.79
C GLN A 265 25.68 -0.81 13.09
N LEU A 266 26.02 -1.10 11.85
CA LEU A 266 25.32 -2.09 11.04
C LEU A 266 26.31 -3.17 10.60
N THR A 267 25.79 -4.32 10.18
CA THR A 267 26.59 -5.30 9.45
C THR A 267 26.17 -5.27 7.99
N LYS A 268 27.16 -5.20 7.10
CA LYS A 268 26.92 -5.37 5.67
C LYS A 268 27.67 -6.62 5.24
N PRO A 269 27.16 -7.30 4.19
CA PRO A 269 27.94 -8.31 3.51
C PRO A 269 29.43 -7.89 3.33
N GLY A 270 30.44 -8.80 3.37
CA GLY A 270 31.84 -8.49 2.98
C GLY A 270 32.59 -9.54 2.12
N HIS A 271 33.56 -9.10 1.30
CA HIS A 271 34.68 -9.89 0.77
C HIS A 271 35.88 -8.94 0.53
N GLU A 272 37.10 -9.45 0.67
CA GLU A 272 38.33 -8.69 0.46
C GLU A 272 38.65 -8.44 -1.01
N ARG A 273 39.12 -7.20 -1.27
CA ARG A 273 39.80 -6.67 -2.45
C ARG A 273 39.00 -6.62 -3.77
N PHE A 274 38.59 -5.42 -4.15
CA PHE A 274 38.58 -5.05 -5.56
C PHE A 274 40.03 -4.92 -6.02
N THR A 275 40.64 -6.03 -6.46
CA THR A 275 41.81 -5.95 -7.34
C THR A 275 41.32 -5.47 -8.70
N SER A 276 41.78 -4.27 -9.06
CA SER A 276 41.92 -3.69 -10.40
C SER A 276 41.42 -4.54 -11.58
N VAL A 277 40.47 -3.97 -12.34
CA VAL A 277 40.46 -4.06 -13.80
C VAL A 277 40.98 -2.72 -14.32
#